data_AF-A0A962DV27-F1
#
_entry.id   AF-A0A962DV27-F1
#
_cell.length_a   1.000
_cell.length_b   1.000
_cell.length_c   1.000
_cell.angle_alpha   90.00
_cell.angle_beta   90.00
_cell.angle_gamma   90.00
#
_symmetry.space_group_name_H-M   'P 1'
#
loop_
_entity.id
_entity.type
_entity.pdbx_description
1 polymer ?
#
loop_
_entity_poly.entity_id
_entity_poly.type
_entity_poly.pdbx_seq_one_letter_code
_entity_poly.pdbx_strand_id
1 'polypeptide(L)'
;DGSYSMVWTLPAARAQELIEVSAEQFEAQLLRASNSRFGRLRLLTDRQAFPLRLQIAQRFVEQRAILMGDAAHVVHPLAGQGVNLGFADVSALIAAVAQAQARGRAPLGATDLARWARQRRSEAALAARAFDGLNRLYGISEGPMVAARGLGLRLVDRLTPIKRKLAEQAAGIRAGVA
;
A
#
# COMPACT_ATOMS: atom_id res chain seq x y z
N ASP A 1 25.70 -0.83 -5.84
CA ASP A 1 26.02 -2.27 -5.93
C ASP A 1 25.32 -2.95 -7.12
N GLY A 2 24.28 -2.36 -7.72
CA GLY A 2 23.58 -2.94 -8.86
C GLY A 2 22.55 -4.01 -8.47
N SER A 3 22.19 -4.05 -7.18
CA SER A 3 21.16 -4.95 -6.66
C SER A 3 19.77 -4.30 -6.72
N TYR A 4 18.73 -5.14 -6.68
CA TYR A 4 17.34 -4.69 -6.67
C TYR A 4 16.56 -5.46 -5.61
N SER A 5 15.70 -4.77 -4.88
CA SER A 5 14.61 -5.41 -4.13
C SER A 5 13.35 -5.38 -5.00
N MET A 6 12.72 -6.54 -5.17
CA MET A 6 11.58 -6.69 -6.07
C MET A 6 10.38 -7.24 -5.31
N VAL A 7 9.20 -6.72 -5.64
CA VAL A 7 7.93 -7.29 -5.22
C VAL A 7 7.14 -7.69 -6.46
N TRP A 8 6.77 -8.97 -6.50
CA TRP A 8 6.04 -9.58 -7.60
C TRP A 8 4.70 -10.12 -7.10
N THR A 9 3.64 -9.37 -7.34
CA THR A 9 2.28 -9.76 -6.96
C THR A 9 1.72 -10.81 -7.91
N LEU A 10 1.29 -11.96 -7.37
CA LEU A 10 0.81 -13.12 -8.10
C LEU A 10 -0.36 -13.78 -7.37
N PRO A 11 -1.18 -14.60 -8.07
CA PRO A 11 -2.11 -15.51 -7.42
C PRO A 11 -1.37 -16.43 -6.42
N ALA A 12 -2.01 -16.77 -5.30
CA ALA A 12 -1.38 -17.48 -4.19
C ALA A 12 -0.71 -18.81 -4.61
N ALA A 13 -1.41 -19.63 -5.40
CA ALA A 13 -0.86 -20.89 -5.92
C ALA A 13 0.41 -20.64 -6.74
N ARG A 14 0.38 -19.61 -7.58
CA ARG A 14 1.50 -19.27 -8.46
C ARG A 14 2.70 -18.70 -7.70
N ALA A 15 2.45 -17.90 -6.66
CA ALA A 15 3.49 -17.43 -5.77
C ALA A 15 4.17 -18.61 -5.06
N GLN A 16 3.39 -19.59 -4.59
CA GLN A 16 3.91 -20.79 -3.92
C GLN A 16 4.79 -21.62 -4.86
N GLU A 17 4.34 -21.88 -6.09
CA GLU A 17 5.15 -22.56 -7.11
C GLU A 17 6.50 -21.85 -7.31
N LEU A 18 6.52 -20.52 -7.39
CA LEU A 18 7.76 -19.75 -7.60
C LEU A 18 8.72 -19.78 -6.41
N ILE A 19 8.24 -20.06 -5.19
CA ILE A 19 9.08 -20.26 -4.02
C ILE A 19 9.77 -21.63 -4.09
N GLU A 20 9.08 -22.65 -4.58
CA GLU A 20 9.50 -24.05 -4.58
C GLU A 20 10.44 -24.43 -5.74
N VAL A 21 10.33 -23.73 -6.88
CA VAL A 21 11.20 -23.97 -8.04
C VAL A 21 12.68 -23.61 -7.76
N SER A 22 13.57 -24.15 -8.59
CA SER A 22 15.00 -23.83 -8.50
C SER A 22 15.28 -22.33 -8.75
N ALA A 23 16.45 -21.85 -8.33
CA ALA A 23 16.87 -20.46 -8.60
C ALA A 23 16.88 -20.15 -10.10
N GLU A 24 17.40 -21.07 -10.91
CA GLU A 24 17.52 -20.93 -12.37
C GLU A 24 16.13 -20.88 -13.04
N GLN A 25 15.21 -21.72 -12.58
CA GLN A 25 13.83 -21.73 -13.04
C GLN A 25 13.12 -20.43 -12.68
N PHE A 26 13.33 -19.90 -11.47
CA PHE A 26 12.80 -18.61 -11.06
C PHE A 26 13.36 -17.46 -11.90
N GLU A 27 14.68 -17.40 -12.08
CA GLU A 27 15.36 -16.36 -12.89
C GLU A 27 14.88 -16.36 -14.34
N ALA A 28 14.71 -17.53 -14.95
CA ALA A 28 14.16 -17.65 -16.31
C ALA A 28 12.71 -17.14 -16.39
N GLN A 29 11.89 -17.42 -15.38
CA GLN A 29 10.51 -16.94 -15.31
C GLN A 29 10.45 -15.44 -15.09
N LEU A 30 11.33 -14.88 -14.26
CA LEU A 30 11.46 -13.46 -14.03
C LEU A 30 11.92 -12.71 -15.29
N LEU A 31 12.88 -13.27 -16.04
CA LEU A 31 13.31 -12.72 -17.32
C LEU A 31 12.16 -12.62 -18.32
N ARG A 32 11.34 -13.68 -18.42
CA ARG A 32 10.14 -13.69 -19.27
C ARG A 32 9.09 -12.69 -18.79
N ALA A 33 8.79 -12.66 -17.49
CA ALA A 33 7.77 -11.77 -16.92
C ALA A 33 8.15 -10.28 -17.02
N SER A 34 9.43 -9.96 -16.92
CA SER A 34 9.94 -8.59 -17.11
C SER A 34 10.14 -8.20 -18.57
N ASN A 35 9.82 -9.09 -19.52
CA ASN A 35 10.07 -8.93 -20.95
C ASN A 35 11.53 -8.52 -21.26
N SER A 36 12.48 -9.13 -20.53
CA SER A 36 13.93 -8.84 -20.60
C SER A 36 14.34 -7.38 -20.34
N ARG A 37 13.45 -6.54 -19.78
CA ARG A 37 13.70 -5.10 -19.54
C ARG A 37 14.93 -4.83 -18.67
N PHE A 38 15.22 -5.73 -17.72
CA PHE A 38 16.33 -5.60 -16.78
C PHE A 38 17.52 -6.51 -17.13
N GLY A 39 17.51 -7.13 -18.31
CA GLY A 39 18.50 -8.15 -18.66
C GLY A 39 18.41 -9.38 -17.75
N ARG A 40 19.52 -10.12 -17.64
CA ARG A 40 19.61 -11.30 -16.77
C ARG A 40 19.82 -10.85 -15.33
N LEU A 41 18.85 -11.16 -14.48
CA LEU A 41 18.94 -10.98 -13.03
C LEU A 41 19.34 -12.30 -12.37
N ARG A 42 20.15 -12.21 -11.32
CA ARG A 42 20.54 -13.35 -10.48
C ARG A 42 19.94 -13.20 -9.09
N LEU A 43 19.41 -14.27 -8.54
CA LEU A 43 18.89 -14.29 -7.18
C LEU A 43 20.05 -14.20 -6.17
N LEU A 44 20.02 -13.18 -5.31
CA LEU A 44 21.04 -12.95 -4.28
C LEU A 44 20.61 -13.41 -2.88
N THR A 45 19.31 -13.45 -2.62
CA THR A 45 18.72 -13.82 -1.32
C THR A 45 17.58 -14.79 -1.53
N ASP A 46 17.22 -15.52 -0.47
CA ASP A 46 16.05 -16.39 -0.52
C ASP A 46 14.78 -15.60 -0.84
N ARG A 47 13.92 -16.23 -1.63
CA ARG A 47 12.61 -15.68 -2.01
C ARG A 47 11.67 -15.84 -0.83
N GLN A 48 10.86 -14.82 -0.59
CA GLN A 48 9.82 -14.86 0.43
C GLN A 48 8.48 -14.54 -0.18
N ALA A 49 7.44 -15.25 0.26
CA ALA A 49 6.05 -15.00 -0.13
C ALA A 49 5.21 -14.73 1.12
N PHE A 50 4.37 -13.71 1.03
CA PHE A 50 3.42 -13.34 2.08
C PHE A 50 2.06 -13.03 1.44
N PRO A 51 0.95 -13.47 2.05
CA PRO A 51 -0.37 -13.16 1.53
C PRO A 51 -0.64 -11.66 1.65
N LEU A 52 -1.09 -11.04 0.56
CA LEU A 52 -1.59 -9.67 0.61
C LEU A 52 -2.94 -9.67 1.32
N ARG A 53 -3.01 -8.99 2.46
CA ARG A 53 -4.23 -8.86 3.26
C ARG A 53 -4.68 -7.41 3.31
N LEU A 54 -5.99 -7.25 3.29
CA LEU A 54 -6.65 -6.00 3.61
C LEU A 54 -7.40 -6.19 4.93
N GLN A 55 -6.89 -5.59 5.99
CA GLN A 55 -7.51 -5.65 7.32
C GLN A 55 -7.61 -4.24 7.87
N ILE A 56 -8.77 -3.86 8.40
CA ILE A 56 -8.97 -2.57 9.05
C ILE A 56 -9.69 -2.84 10.37
N ALA A 57 -9.12 -2.36 11.46
CA ALA A 57 -9.73 -2.43 12.77
C ALA A 57 -11.06 -1.69 12.78
N GLN A 58 -12.08 -2.31 13.38
CA GLN A 58 -13.40 -1.67 13.51
C GLN A 58 -13.34 -0.45 14.43
N ARG A 59 -12.46 -0.49 15.44
CA ARG A 59 -12.22 0.58 16.41
C ARG A 59 -10.73 0.85 16.51
N PHE A 60 -10.35 2.10 16.30
CA PHE A 60 -8.95 2.56 16.44
C PHE A 60 -8.65 3.03 17.87
N VAL A 61 -9.69 3.27 18.66
CA VAL A 61 -9.62 3.72 20.04
C VAL A 61 -10.66 2.93 20.83
N GLU A 62 -10.26 2.38 21.96
CA GLU A 62 -11.14 1.74 22.92
C GLU A 62 -10.66 2.10 24.32
N GLN A 63 -11.49 2.82 25.09
CA GLN A 63 -11.17 3.29 26.44
C GLN A 63 -9.82 4.06 26.52
N ARG A 64 -8.77 3.40 27.03
CA ARG A 64 -7.42 3.95 27.21
C ARG A 64 -6.39 3.35 26.24
N ALA A 65 -6.85 2.57 25.26
CA ALA A 65 -6.01 1.94 24.25
C ALA A 65 -6.26 2.57 22.87
N ILE A 66 -5.19 2.72 22.10
CA ILE A 66 -5.23 3.14 20.70
C ILE A 66 -4.50 2.11 19.84
N LEU A 67 -4.99 1.87 18.63
CA LEU A 67 -4.35 1.01 17.63
C LEU A 67 -3.76 1.89 16.53
N MET A 68 -2.52 1.61 16.11
CA MET A 68 -1.82 2.31 15.04
C MET A 68 -1.00 1.35 14.18
N GLY A 69 -0.70 1.77 12.94
CA GLY A 69 0.06 0.95 11.98
C GLY A 69 -0.63 -0.39 11.72
N ASP A 70 0.16 -1.46 11.59
CA ASP A 70 -0.34 -2.81 11.29
C ASP A 70 -1.33 -3.35 12.33
N ALA A 71 -1.33 -2.83 13.56
CA ALA A 71 -2.33 -3.17 14.58
C ALA A 71 -3.72 -2.58 14.27
N ALA A 72 -3.78 -1.49 13.52
CA ALA A 72 -5.01 -0.80 13.16
C ALA A 72 -5.45 -1.03 11.72
N HIS A 73 -4.49 -1.15 10.81
CA HIS A 73 -4.77 -1.39 9.40
C HIS A 73 -3.58 -2.03 8.71
N VAL A 74 -3.89 -3.06 7.93
CA VAL A 74 -2.99 -3.69 6.98
C VAL A 74 -3.61 -3.43 5.61
N VAL A 75 -3.05 -2.48 4.88
CA VAL A 75 -3.50 -2.11 3.54
C VAL A 75 -2.30 -2.33 2.62
N HIS A 76 -2.14 -3.53 2.06
CA HIS A 76 -1.00 -3.83 1.18
C HIS A 76 -1.37 -3.99 -0.31
N PRO A 77 -1.42 -2.88 -1.09
CA PRO A 77 -1.44 -2.91 -2.55
C PRO A 77 -0.05 -3.00 -3.21
N LEU A 78 0.94 -2.34 -2.61
CA LEU A 78 2.25 -2.09 -3.19
C LEU A 78 3.30 -2.15 -2.08
N ALA A 79 4.46 -2.72 -2.39
CA ALA A 79 5.57 -2.89 -1.46
C ALA A 79 5.89 -1.62 -0.65
N GLY A 80 6.18 -1.76 0.64
CA GLY A 80 6.75 -0.68 1.48
C GLY A 80 5.77 0.38 1.99
N GLN A 81 4.45 0.24 1.79
CA GLN A 81 3.48 1.25 2.24
C GLN A 81 3.04 1.12 3.72
N GLY A 82 3.17 -0.06 4.34
CA GLY A 82 2.68 -0.30 5.71
C GLY A 82 3.35 0.61 6.75
N VAL A 83 4.68 0.73 6.70
CA VAL A 83 5.43 1.61 7.61
C VAL A 83 5.05 3.09 7.44
N ASN A 84 4.80 3.54 6.21
CA ASN A 84 4.39 4.92 5.94
C ASN A 84 3.00 5.23 6.51
N LEU A 85 2.07 4.28 6.45
CA LEU A 85 0.75 4.41 7.07
C LEU A 85 0.87 4.49 8.60
N GLY A 86 1.73 3.67 9.21
CA GLY A 86 2.04 3.76 10.64
C GLY A 86 2.66 5.10 11.04
N PHE A 87 3.59 5.62 10.25
CA PHE A 87 4.15 6.96 10.51
C PHE A 87 3.12 8.07 10.35
N ALA A 88 2.20 7.95 9.39
CA ALA A 88 1.09 8.89 9.24
C ALA A 88 0.16 8.87 10.48
N ASP A 89 -0.08 7.69 11.08
CA ASP A 89 -0.85 7.57 12.31
C ASP A 89 -0.21 8.33 13.48
N VAL A 90 1.09 8.09 13.69
CA VAL A 90 1.87 8.75 14.74
C VAL A 90 1.95 10.25 14.51
N SER A 91 2.23 10.69 13.28
CA SER A 91 2.29 12.10 12.91
C SER A 91 0.96 12.82 13.18
N ALA A 92 -0.17 12.21 12.79
CA ALA A 92 -1.49 12.75 13.06
C ALA A 92 -1.80 12.83 14.56
N LEU A 93 -1.33 11.86 15.35
CA LEU A 93 -1.50 11.86 16.81
C LEU A 93 -0.68 12.99 17.45
N ILE A 94 0.59 13.15 17.07
CA ILE A 94 1.46 14.23 17.53
C ILE A 94 0.84 15.59 17.22
N ALA A 95 0.31 15.78 16.01
CA ALA A 95 -0.36 17.02 15.62
C ALA A 95 -1.61 17.31 16.49
N ALA A 96 -2.39 16.28 16.82
CA ALA A 96 -3.55 16.42 17.71
C ALA A 96 -3.13 16.82 19.14
N VAL A 97 -2.04 16.24 19.66
CA VAL A 97 -1.47 16.61 20.97
C VAL A 97 -1.01 18.07 20.96
N ALA A 98 -0.23 18.48 19.96
CA ALA A 98 0.27 19.85 19.84
C ALA A 98 -0.87 20.87 19.76
N GLN A 99 -1.94 20.56 19.00
CA GLN A 99 -3.11 21.44 18.90
C GLN A 99 -3.90 21.55 20.21
N ALA A 100 -3.89 20.52 21.05
CA ALA A 100 -4.48 20.58 22.38
C ALA A 100 -3.67 21.48 23.31
N GLN A 101 -2.36 21.25 23.36
CA GLN A 101 -1.43 22.05 24.18
C GLN A 101 -1.45 23.53 23.80
N ALA A 102 -1.42 23.85 22.50
CA ALA A 102 -1.47 25.24 22.02
C ALA A 102 -2.74 26.00 22.42
N ARG A 103 -3.81 25.29 22.80
CA ARG A 103 -5.08 25.86 23.28
C ARG A 103 -5.24 25.76 24.79
N GLY A 104 -4.19 25.38 25.54
CA GLY A 104 -4.25 25.19 26.99
C GLY A 104 -5.14 24.01 27.44
N ARG A 105 -5.39 23.04 26.56
CA ARG A 105 -6.24 21.87 26.82
C ARG A 105 -5.38 20.67 27.18
N ALA A 106 -5.89 19.79 28.04
CA ALA A 106 -5.29 18.47 28.21
C ALA A 106 -5.37 17.68 26.87
N PRO A 107 -4.26 17.15 26.34
CA PRO A 107 -4.26 16.38 25.10
C PRO A 107 -4.87 15.00 25.29
N LEU A 108 -5.17 14.33 24.17
CA LEU A 108 -5.68 12.94 24.14
C LEU A 108 -6.99 12.75 24.90
N GLY A 109 -7.81 13.81 25.01
CA GLY A 109 -9.19 13.68 25.49
C GLY A 109 -10.03 12.83 24.53
N ALA A 110 -11.16 12.30 25.01
CA ALA A 110 -12.04 11.44 24.22
C ALA A 110 -12.42 12.06 22.86
N THR A 111 -12.66 13.37 22.81
CA THR A 111 -12.98 14.10 21.58
C THR A 111 -11.81 14.19 20.61
N ASP A 112 -10.58 14.40 21.10
CA ASP A 112 -9.38 14.47 20.26
C ASP A 112 -9.09 13.09 19.66
N LEU A 113 -9.15 12.04 20.48
CA LEU A 113 -8.96 10.66 20.04
C LEU A 113 -10.05 10.19 19.07
N ALA A 114 -11.32 10.53 19.30
CA ALA A 114 -12.42 10.20 18.39
C ALA A 114 -12.25 10.89 17.03
N ARG A 115 -11.77 12.13 17.01
CA ARG A 115 -11.46 12.86 15.78
C ARG A 115 -10.31 12.22 15.03
N TRP A 116 -9.20 11.96 15.72
CA TRP A 116 -8.04 11.27 15.15
C TRP A 116 -8.44 9.92 14.56
N ALA A 117 -9.16 9.08 15.33
CA ALA A 117 -9.64 7.77 14.90
C ALA A 117 -10.51 7.85 13.64
N ARG A 118 -11.44 8.81 13.57
CA ARG A 118 -12.31 9.02 12.40
C ARG A 118 -11.51 9.39 11.17
N GLN A 119 -10.50 10.26 11.31
CA GLN A 119 -9.63 10.66 10.22
C GLN A 119 -8.82 9.46 9.70
N ARG A 120 -8.15 8.74 10.59
CA ARG A 120 -7.32 7.57 10.23
C ARG A 120 -8.15 6.46 9.58
N ARG A 121 -9.32 6.14 10.14
CA ARG A 121 -10.24 5.13 9.58
C ARG A 121 -10.74 5.53 8.19
N SER A 122 -11.04 6.81 7.96
CA SER A 122 -11.45 7.30 6.63
C SER A 122 -10.34 7.15 5.60
N GLU A 123 -9.10 7.44 5.98
CA GLU A 123 -7.93 7.28 5.10
C GLU A 123 -7.65 5.81 4.79
N ALA A 124 -7.68 4.93 5.80
CA ALA A 124 -7.54 3.48 5.60
C ALA A 124 -8.65 2.93 4.70
N ALA A 125 -9.91 3.36 4.88
CA ALA A 125 -11.03 2.93 4.04
C ALA A 125 -10.91 3.41 2.58
N LEU A 126 -10.34 4.58 2.34
CA LEU A 126 -10.07 5.05 0.98
C LEU A 126 -9.00 4.19 0.31
N ALA A 127 -7.93 3.89 1.03
CA ALA A 127 -6.84 3.04 0.53
C ALA A 127 -7.35 1.61 0.25
N ALA A 128 -8.23 1.07 1.10
CA ALA A 128 -8.92 -0.20 0.87
C ALA A 128 -9.71 -0.22 -0.45
N ARG A 129 -10.52 0.80 -0.72
CA ARG A 129 -11.29 0.90 -1.97
C ARG A 129 -10.40 1.00 -3.20
N ALA A 130 -9.30 1.74 -3.09
CA ALA A 130 -8.31 1.83 -4.15
C ALA A 130 -7.68 0.45 -4.45
N PHE A 131 -7.36 -0.31 -3.40
CA PHE A 131 -6.86 -1.69 -3.52
C PHE A 131 -7.86 -2.62 -4.19
N ASP A 132 -9.13 -2.60 -3.76
CA ASP A 132 -10.18 -3.42 -4.38
C ASP A 132 -10.36 -3.07 -5.87
N GLY A 133 -10.28 -1.79 -6.22
CA GLY A 133 -10.31 -1.32 -7.60
C GLY A 133 -9.13 -1.83 -8.42
N LEU A 134 -7.91 -1.77 -7.88
CA LEU A 134 -6.72 -2.32 -8.52
C LEU A 134 -6.84 -3.84 -8.67
N ASN A 135 -7.18 -4.59 -7.63
CA ASN A 135 -7.33 -6.04 -7.71
C ASN A 135 -8.35 -6.46 -8.76
N ARG A 136 -9.51 -5.79 -8.82
CA ARG A 136 -10.51 -6.04 -9.87
C ARG A 136 -9.96 -5.73 -11.26
N LEU A 137 -9.24 -4.62 -11.43
CA LEU A 137 -8.64 -4.25 -12.71
C LEU A 137 -7.56 -5.26 -13.16
N TYR A 138 -6.71 -5.70 -12.23
CA TYR A 138 -5.60 -6.63 -12.53
C TYR A 138 -6.04 -8.09 -12.62
N GLY A 139 -7.15 -8.46 -11.99
CA GLY A 139 -7.77 -9.80 -12.03
C GLY A 139 -8.67 -10.06 -13.24
N ILE A 140 -8.86 -9.09 -14.15
CA ILE A 140 -9.48 -9.34 -15.46
C ILE A 140 -8.46 -10.09 -16.33
N SER A 141 -8.63 -11.40 -16.42
CA SER A 141 -7.73 -12.32 -17.13
C SER A 141 -8.19 -12.65 -18.55
N GLU A 142 -9.49 -12.53 -18.87
CA GLU A 142 -10.06 -12.96 -20.16
C GLU A 142 -11.19 -12.04 -20.67
N GLY A 143 -11.38 -12.00 -22.00
CA GLY A 143 -12.48 -11.28 -22.67
C GLY A 143 -12.15 -9.86 -23.19
N PRO A 144 -13.12 -9.19 -23.85
CA PRO A 144 -12.92 -7.86 -24.49
C PRO A 144 -12.56 -6.74 -23.49
N MET A 145 -12.74 -6.98 -22.19
CA MET A 145 -12.37 -6.08 -21.10
C MET A 145 -10.85 -5.94 -20.89
N VAL A 146 -10.03 -6.86 -21.42
CA VAL A 146 -8.55 -6.76 -21.38
C VAL A 146 -8.06 -5.59 -22.24
N ALA A 147 -8.69 -5.37 -23.41
CA ALA A 147 -8.39 -4.22 -24.27
C ALA A 147 -8.83 -2.90 -23.60
N ALA A 148 -9.97 -2.90 -22.91
CA ALA A 148 -10.44 -1.75 -22.13
C ALA A 148 -9.51 -1.43 -20.94
N ARG A 149 -8.95 -2.44 -20.25
CA ARG A 149 -7.91 -2.25 -19.23
C ARG A 149 -6.64 -1.63 -19.82
N GLY A 150 -6.18 -2.12 -20.97
CA GLY A 150 -5.03 -1.58 -21.67
C GLY A 150 -5.23 -0.15 -22.16
N LEU A 151 -6.46 0.23 -22.54
CA LEU A 151 -6.84 1.60 -22.88
C LEU A 151 -6.95 2.49 -21.63
N GLY A 152 -7.57 2.01 -20.56
CA GLY A 152 -7.71 2.73 -19.30
C GLY A 152 -6.36 3.03 -18.63
N LEU A 153 -5.45 2.06 -18.58
CA LEU A 153 -4.08 2.29 -18.10
C LEU A 153 -3.33 3.30 -18.96
N ARG A 154 -3.47 3.24 -20.30
CA ARG A 154 -2.86 4.22 -21.22
C ARG A 154 -3.47 5.63 -21.09
N LEU A 155 -4.77 5.74 -20.81
CA LEU A 155 -5.42 7.01 -20.51
C LEU A 155 -4.94 7.59 -19.18
N VAL A 156 -4.84 6.77 -18.13
CA VAL A 156 -4.30 7.19 -16.82
C VAL A 156 -2.83 7.61 -16.92
N ASP A 157 -2.02 6.88 -17.70
CA ASP A 157 -0.60 7.22 -17.92
C ASP A 157 -0.41 8.53 -18.70
N ARG A 158 -1.41 8.93 -19.51
CA ARG A 158 -1.45 10.21 -20.24
C ARG A 158 -2.00 11.38 -19.42
N LEU A 159 -2.62 11.10 -18.27
CA LEU A 159 -3.15 12.12 -17.36
C LEU A 159 -2.13 12.41 -16.25
N THR A 160 -1.09 13.15 -16.60
CA THR A 160 0.01 13.62 -15.72
C THR A 160 -0.44 14.12 -14.33
N PRO A 161 -1.53 14.90 -14.16
CA PRO A 161 -1.98 15.33 -12.82
C PRO A 161 -2.52 14.19 -11.95
N ILE A 162 -3.07 13.12 -12.55
CA ILE A 162 -3.53 11.93 -11.81
C ILE A 162 -2.32 11.10 -11.35
N LYS A 163 -1.33 10.92 -12.24
CA LYS A 163 -0.07 10.25 -11.90
C LYS A 163 0.65 10.95 -10.76
N ARG A 164 0.68 12.28 -10.76
CA ARG A 164 1.25 13.09 -9.67
C ARG A 164 0.49 12.89 -8.36
N LYS A 165 -0.85 12.97 -8.36
CA LYS A 165 -1.66 12.73 -7.16
C LYS A 165 -1.53 11.30 -6.61
N LEU A 166 -1.43 10.30 -7.47
CA LEU A 166 -1.23 8.91 -7.05
C LEU A 166 0.18 8.69 -6.48
N ALA A 167 1.21 9.30 -7.08
CA ALA A 167 2.57 9.27 -6.56
C ALA A 167 2.68 10.02 -5.23
N GLU A 168 2.05 11.20 -5.10
CA GLU A 168 1.96 11.98 -3.86
C GLU A 168 1.24 11.17 -2.76
N GLN A 169 0.13 10.50 -3.08
CA GLN A 169 -0.56 9.60 -2.14
C GLN A 169 0.29 8.38 -1.76
N ALA A 170 0.96 7.74 -2.72
CA ALA A 170 1.82 6.57 -2.47
C ALA A 170 3.08 6.92 -1.65
N ALA A 171 3.59 8.15 -1.81
CA ALA A 171 4.70 8.69 -1.04
C ALA A 171 4.27 9.29 0.31
N GLY A 172 2.96 9.35 0.61
CA GLY A 172 2.44 9.96 1.84
C GLY A 172 2.56 11.49 1.89
N ILE A 173 2.92 12.15 0.77
CA ILE A 173 3.06 13.60 0.67
C ILE A 173 1.66 14.18 0.40
N ARG A 174 0.84 14.30 1.43
CA ARG A 174 -0.20 15.35 1.39
C ARG A 174 0.52 16.66 1.66
N ALA A 175 0.67 17.47 0.60
CA ALA A 175 1.04 18.87 0.73
C ALA A 175 0.18 19.47 1.85
N GLY A 176 0.87 20.07 2.82
CA GLY A 176 0.26 20.67 3.99
C GLY A 176 -0.87 21.60 3.60
N VAL A 177 -1.92 21.56 4.42
CA VAL A 177 -2.88 22.65 4.58
C VAL A 177 -2.07 23.93 4.77
N ALA A 178 -2.24 24.89 3.85
CA ALA A 178 -2.08 26.30 4.16
C ALA A 178 -3.27 26.74 5.02
#